data_AF-A0A7Y9L8X2-F1
#
_entry.id   AF-A0A7Y9L8X2-F1
#
_cell.length_a   1.000
_cell.length_b   1.000
_cell.length_c   1.000
_cell.angle_alpha   90.00
_cell.angle_beta   90.00
_cell.angle_gamma   90.00
#
_symmetry.space_group_name_H-M   'P 1'
#
loop_
_entity.id
_entity.type
_entity.pdbx_description
1 polymer ?
#
loop_
_entity_poly.entity_id
_entity_poly.type
_entity_poly.pdbx_seq_one_letter_code
_entity_poly.pdbx_strand_id
1 'polypeptide(L)' 'MEKKAGIRAFEKFKYINTINSLAAGDITKWNVILNMPYERILTKLLLNKTEAEYQKRYSELIQAQR' A
#
# COMPACT_ATOMS: atom_id res chain seq x y z
N MET A 1 -15.42 2.46 -29.47
CA MET A 1 -14.39 3.50 -29.20
C MET A 1 -14.34 3.96 -27.74
N GLU A 2 -15.32 3.64 -26.90
CA GLU A 2 -15.41 4.16 -25.52
C GLU A 2 -14.40 3.56 -24.53
N LYS A 3 -14.03 2.27 -24.68
CA LYS A 3 -13.02 1.63 -23.81
C LYS A 3 -11.65 2.32 -23.86
N LYS A 4 -11.27 2.95 -24.98
CA LYS A 4 -9.98 3.66 -25.12
C LYS A 4 -9.99 5.05 -24.49
N ALA A 5 -11.15 5.71 -24.39
CA ALA A 5 -11.28 7.02 -23.76
C ALA A 5 -11.17 6.94 -22.22
N GLY A 6 -11.76 5.90 -21.62
CA GLY A 6 -11.61 5.63 -20.18
C GLY A 6 -10.15 5.41 -19.77
N ILE A 7 -9.39 4.63 -20.56
CA ILE A 7 -7.98 4.32 -20.26
C ILE A 7 -7.10 5.60 -20.21
N ARG A 8 -7.31 6.56 -21.12
CA ARG A 8 -6.57 7.84 -21.10
C ARG A 8 -6.93 8.75 -19.93
N ALA A 9 -8.16 8.67 -19.43
CA ALA A 9 -8.56 9.41 -18.22
C ALA A 9 -7.82 8.87 -16.99
N PHE A 10 -7.65 7.55 -16.88
CA PHE A 10 -6.92 6.91 -15.78
C PHE A 10 -5.40 7.07 -15.86
N GLU A 11 -4.80 7.17 -17.06
CA GLU A 11 -3.36 7.41 -17.20
C GLU A 11 -2.87 8.68 -16.49
N LYS A 12 -3.68 9.75 -16.50
CA LYS A 12 -3.37 11.00 -15.79
C LYS A 12 -3.27 10.81 -14.27
N PHE A 13 -3.96 9.81 -13.73
CA PHE A 13 -3.98 9.50 -12.30
C PHE A 13 -3.00 8.39 -11.91
N LYS A 14 -2.14 7.92 -12.83
CA LYS A 14 -1.13 6.90 -12.53
C LYS A 14 -0.24 7.27 -11.33
N TYR A 15 0.10 8.56 -11.19
CA TYR A 15 0.86 9.05 -10.04
C TYR A 15 0.03 9.13 -8.75
N ILE A 16 -1.27 9.44 -8.85
CA ILE A 16 -2.20 9.47 -7.71
C ILE A 16 -2.39 8.06 -7.14
N ASN A 17 -2.38 7.02 -7.97
CA ASN A 17 -2.45 5.63 -7.48
C ASN A 17 -1.25 5.26 -6.59
N THR A 18 -0.06 5.74 -6.93
CA THR A 18 1.13 5.58 -6.09
C THR A 18 0.95 6.31 -4.76
N ILE A 19 0.49 7.57 -4.79
CA ILE A 19 0.24 8.36 -3.58
C ILE A 19 -0.82 7.70 -2.69
N ASN A 20 -1.92 7.22 -3.27
CA ASN A 20 -2.97 6.52 -2.54
C ASN A 20 -2.46 5.22 -1.91
N SER A 21 -1.60 4.48 -2.62
CA SER A 21 -0.98 3.28 -2.08
C SER A 21 -0.08 3.60 -0.88
N LEU A 22 0.68 4.69 -0.95
CA LEU A 22 1.53 5.16 0.15
C LEU A 22 0.71 5.70 1.33
N ALA A 23 -0.40 6.37 1.06
CA ALA A 23 -1.30 6.93 2.07
C ALA A 23 -2.31 5.92 2.65
N ALA A 24 -2.21 4.63 2.27
CA ALA A 24 -3.22 3.61 2.57
C ALA A 24 -4.67 4.05 2.23
N GLY A 25 -4.83 4.86 1.18
CA GLY A 25 -6.11 5.31 0.65
C GLY A 25 -6.64 6.64 1.19
N ASP A 26 -6.00 7.28 2.19
CA ASP A 26 -6.47 8.57 2.72
C ASP A 26 -5.31 9.54 3.01
N ILE A 27 -5.03 10.39 2.03
CA ILE A 27 -3.95 11.38 2.10
C ILE A 27 -4.17 12.45 3.18
N THR A 28 -5.42 12.70 3.59
CA THR A 28 -5.73 13.76 4.57
C THR A 28 -5.26 13.40 5.97
N LYS A 29 -5.02 12.10 6.23
CA LYS A 29 -4.55 11.59 7.51
C LYS A 29 -3.03 11.68 7.71
N TRP A 30 -2.25 12.06 6.69
CA TRP A 30 -0.79 12.17 6.82
C TRP A 30 -0.35 13.10 7.94
N ASN A 31 -1.00 14.26 8.08
CA ASN A 31 -0.71 15.17 9.19
C ASN A 31 -0.99 14.53 10.56
N VAL A 32 -2.04 13.71 10.66
CA VAL A 32 -2.34 13.00 11.91
C VAL A 32 -1.24 12.00 12.21
N ILE A 33 -0.78 11.24 11.21
CA ILE A 33 0.31 10.26 11.32
C ILE A 33 1.62 10.94 11.74
N LEU A 34 1.99 12.05 11.11
CA LEU A 34 3.23 12.79 11.43
C LEU A 34 3.23 13.37 12.85
N ASN A 35 2.06 13.65 13.41
CA ASN A 35 1.90 14.13 14.78
C ASN A 35 1.72 13.00 15.81
N MET A 36 1.72 11.72 15.40
CA MET A 36 1.62 10.62 16.35
C MET A 36 2.94 10.40 17.12
N PRO A 37 2.87 9.90 18.37
CA PRO A 37 4.06 9.47 19.10
C PRO A 37 4.86 8.43 18.30
N TYR A 38 6.18 8.55 18.37
CA TYR A 38 7.11 7.74 17.59
C TYR A 38 6.94 6.24 17.87
N GLU A 39 6.66 5.86 19.11
CA GLU A 39 6.45 4.47 19.55
C GLU A 39 5.28 3.81 18.80
N ARG A 40 4.23 4.59 18.52
CA ARG A 40 3.05 4.12 17.78
C ARG A 40 3.38 3.90 16.30
N ILE A 41 4.15 4.81 15.70
CA ILE A 41 4.63 4.67 14.32
C ILE A 41 5.53 3.44 14.21
N LEU A 42 6.47 3.29 15.14
CA LEU A 42 7.39 2.14 15.17
C LEU A 42 6.64 0.81 15.29
N THR A 43 5.63 0.75 16.16
CA THR A 43 4.78 -0.45 16.31
C THR A 43 4.06 -0.79 15.02
N LYS A 44 3.54 0.22 14.29
CA LYS A 44 2.91 0.01 12.98
C LYS A 44 3.91 -0.50 11.94
N LEU A 45 5.13 0.04 11.92
CA LEU A 45 6.19 -0.44 11.02
C LEU A 45 6.57 -1.90 11.31
N LEU A 46 6.65 -2.26 12.60
CA LEU A 46 6.91 -3.64 13.01
C LEU A 46 5.80 -4.59 12.55
N LEU A 47 4.53 -4.21 12.74
CA LEU A 47 3.38 -4.97 12.27
C LEU A 47 3.46 -5.22 10.75
N ASN A 48 3.68 -4.15 9.96
CA ASN A 48 3.79 -4.26 8.51
C ASN A 48 4.93 -5.20 8.08
N LYS A 49 6.06 -5.16 8.78
CA LYS A 49 7.19 -6.07 8.54
C LYS A 49 6.79 -7.52 8.81
N THR A 50 6.15 -7.78 9.95
CA THR A 50 5.72 -9.14 10.33
C THR A 50 4.70 -9.71 9.34
N GLU A 51 3.73 -8.90 8.90
CA GLU A 51 2.77 -9.29 7.87
C GLU A 51 3.45 -9.63 6.53
N ALA A 52 4.40 -8.80 6.09
CA ALA A 52 5.15 -9.04 4.86
C ALA A 52 6.01 -10.32 4.93
N GLU A 53 6.67 -10.57 6.06
CA GLU A 53 7.42 -11.80 6.31
C GLU A 53 6.53 -13.03 6.30
N TYR A 54 5.36 -12.94 6.94
CA TYR A 54 4.36 -14.02 6.92
C TYR A 54 3.89 -14.32 5.50
N GLN A 55 3.49 -13.29 4.75
CA GLN A 55 3.01 -13.44 3.38
C GLN A 55 4.07 -14.04 2.46
N LYS A 56 5.34 -13.65 2.64
CA LYS A 56 6.47 -14.24 1.92
C LYS A 56 6.59 -15.73 2.21
N ARG A 57 6.65 -16.13 3.48
CA ARG A 57 6.75 -17.54 3.89
C ARG A 57 5.57 -18.37 3.38
N TYR A 58 4.36 -17.83 3.48
CA TYR A 58 3.16 -18.49 2.97
C TYR A 58 3.23 -18.71 1.45
N SER A 59 3.73 -17.72 0.70
CA SER A 59 3.92 -17.83 -0.75
C SER A 59 4.97 -18.88 -1.12
N GLU A 60 6.07 -18.95 -0.37
CA GLU A 60 7.12 -19.97 -0.54
C GLU A 60 6.58 -21.38 -0.29
N LEU A 61 5.77 -21.57 0.75
CA LEU A 61 5.13 -22.87 1.05
C LEU A 61 4.16 -23.31 -0.06
N ILE A 62 3.33 -22.40 -0.59
CA ILE A 62 2.44 -22.70 -1.71
C ILE A 62 3.23 -23.11 -2.95
N GLN A 63 4.36 -22.43 -3.23
CA GLN A 63 5.21 -22.76 -4.36
C GLN A 63 5.90 -24.12 -4.20
N ALA A 64 6.33 -24.45 -2.98
CA ALA A 64 6.97 -25.75 -2.68
C ALA A 64 6.00 -26.94 -2.74
N GLN A 65 4.69 -26.71 -2.66
CA GLN A 65 3.66 -27.75 -2.80
C GLN A 65 3.19 -27.99 -4.25
N ARG A 66 3.66 -27.18 -5.22
CA ARG A 66 3.41 -27.38 -6.66
C ARG A 66 4.56 -28.15 -7.30
#